data_AF-A0A8T1VXJ1-F1
#
_entry.id   AF-A0A8T1VXJ1-F1
#
_cell.length_a   1.000
_cell.length_b   1.000
_cell.length_c   1.000
_cell.angle_alpha   90.00
_cell.angle_beta   90.00
_cell.angle_gamma   90.00
#
_symmetry.space_group_name_H-M   'P 1'
#
loop_
_entity.id
_entity.type
_entity.pdbx_description
1 polymer ?
#
loop_
_entity_poly.entity_id
_entity_poly.type
_entity_poly.pdbx_seq_one_letter_code
_entity_poly.pdbx_strand_id
1 'polypeptide(L)'
;MDAKRELELSLPFVVLFLLLLCFCVLLLCHGVDPLRVLRSSFKVPHRPRISLSGSDGEREALLAVGRKARVRYTGKVPLYTDTIAELAACETPRETEAFIKVIDVHRLLNSKVKAQHFAHFCSTRLELPVLSVATLATIILSLQKYAAEADVVTCVRDCFCAKRKMACLQLKNKVDARFPMFDLIYHRIRSEAEREAILKHFEAEAAVLRASPKFFAPIKLLCDIDDTMLAALFDTRYPELTVYPGVHQFAQELLRRSATLSADTADRHSGYEREDSDEDDDLEAGKAAGSKKPNGVQRVAFLTARPEFLRKRSLQELRACGFQHFTLLMGRFANMWGSQRIASGKLRNFVRFKRVFAEHRFVFVGDNGQGDIDLGKELMKNPHLYAVSAVLIHDVIRNHATGKPLSQHSYRGKECNQNGIHSFRTYIGASCHLYMLGLLPLAAVVRVVEKTTLAYAAIVFDTREQKRNLAQEILADVAAVVNELPDQQAMALVSSLHDDLVGSGGNDESDGSAGQKADLSRELHLQQRLEAVRKNATKSAQALYNNVQEIV
;
A
#
# COMPACT_ATOMS: atom_id res chain seq x y z
N MET A 1 -20.31 54.61 -22.15
CA MET A 1 -20.27 54.00 -20.81
C MET A 1 -19.94 52.50 -20.86
N ASP A 2 -19.68 51.91 -22.04
CA ASP A 2 -19.53 50.46 -22.20
C ASP A 2 -18.12 49.91 -21.96
N ALA A 3 -17.06 50.64 -22.32
CA ALA A 3 -15.69 50.14 -22.17
C ALA A 3 -15.25 49.87 -20.71
N LYS A 4 -15.78 50.64 -19.75
CA LYS A 4 -15.47 50.45 -18.32
C LYS A 4 -16.14 49.19 -17.76
N ARG A 5 -17.32 48.85 -18.27
CA ARG A 5 -18.11 47.69 -17.85
C ARG A 5 -17.56 46.39 -18.43
N GLU A 6 -17.09 46.43 -19.68
CA GLU A 6 -16.37 45.31 -20.30
C GLU A 6 -15.02 45.04 -19.63
N LEU A 7 -14.30 46.08 -19.21
CA LEU A 7 -13.06 45.92 -18.44
C LEU A 7 -13.32 45.31 -17.06
N GLU A 8 -14.37 45.74 -16.35
CA GLU A 8 -14.75 45.16 -15.05
C GLU A 8 -15.20 43.70 -15.14
N LEU A 9 -15.91 43.30 -16.21
CA LEU A 9 -16.27 41.90 -16.45
C LEU A 9 -15.09 41.03 -16.89
N SER A 10 -14.13 41.58 -17.63
CA SER A 10 -12.97 40.82 -18.14
C SER A 10 -11.80 40.75 -17.15
N LEU A 11 -11.67 41.71 -16.23
CA LEU A 11 -10.63 41.74 -15.20
C LEU A 11 -10.50 40.41 -14.41
N PRO A 12 -11.56 39.77 -13.89
CA PRO A 12 -11.42 38.48 -13.20
C PRO A 12 -10.89 37.37 -14.11
N PHE A 13 -11.24 37.35 -15.39
CA PHE A 13 -10.73 36.37 -16.35
C PHE A 13 -9.26 36.62 -16.70
N VAL A 14 -8.85 37.88 -16.83
CA VAL A 14 -7.45 38.26 -17.06
C VAL A 14 -6.59 37.92 -15.84
N VAL A 15 -7.08 38.21 -14.62
CA VAL A 15 -6.41 37.83 -13.37
C VAL A 15 -6.29 36.31 -13.27
N LEU A 16 -7.37 35.57 -13.56
CA LEU A 16 -7.34 34.11 -13.56
C LEU A 16 -6.35 33.56 -14.60
N PHE A 17 -6.31 34.13 -15.80
CA PHE A 17 -5.37 33.74 -16.85
C PHE A 17 -3.92 34.01 -16.44
N LEU A 18 -3.63 35.18 -15.87
CA LEU A 18 -2.29 35.51 -15.36
C LEU A 18 -1.86 34.58 -14.21
N LEU A 19 -2.79 34.23 -13.31
CA LEU A 19 -2.54 33.25 -12.25
C LEU A 19 -2.25 31.86 -12.83
N LEU A 20 -3.01 31.44 -13.86
CA LEU A 20 -2.80 30.15 -14.53
C LEU A 20 -1.46 30.13 -15.28
N LEU A 21 -1.12 31.22 -15.97
CA LEU A 21 0.16 31.38 -16.66
C LEU A 21 1.33 31.33 -15.68
N CYS A 22 1.23 32.08 -14.57
CA CYS A 22 2.24 32.08 -13.51
C CYS A 22 2.39 30.68 -12.90
N PHE A 23 1.28 29.97 -12.69
CA PHE A 23 1.29 28.57 -12.23
C PHE A 23 1.98 27.64 -13.24
N CYS A 24 1.69 27.75 -14.54
CA CYS A 24 2.36 26.98 -15.58
C CYS A 24 3.87 27.26 -15.64
N VAL A 25 4.27 28.53 -15.55
CA VAL A 25 5.69 28.92 -15.50
C VAL A 25 6.38 28.33 -14.26
N LEU A 26 5.74 28.39 -13.09
CA LEU A 26 6.27 27.80 -11.86
C LEU A 26 6.45 26.28 -11.99
N LEU A 27 5.47 25.56 -12.54
CA LEU A 27 5.58 24.12 -12.80
C LEU A 27 6.78 23.81 -13.69
N LEU A 28 6.93 24.54 -14.81
CA LEU A 28 8.07 24.38 -15.72
C LEU A 28 9.40 24.68 -15.04
N CYS A 29 9.48 25.73 -14.22
CA CYS A 29 10.68 26.04 -13.42
C CYS A 29 11.04 24.93 -12.42
N HIS A 30 10.06 24.14 -11.98
CA HIS A 30 10.25 22.98 -11.12
C HIS A 30 10.39 21.65 -11.89
N GLY A 31 10.49 21.69 -13.22
CA GLY A 31 10.67 20.51 -14.06
C GLY A 31 9.40 19.67 -14.25
N VAL A 32 8.23 20.22 -13.94
CA VAL A 32 6.93 19.58 -14.11
C VAL A 32 6.24 20.11 -15.37
N ASP A 33 5.83 19.24 -16.28
CA ASP A 33 5.06 19.64 -17.47
C ASP A 33 3.60 19.99 -17.07
N PRO A 34 3.14 21.25 -17.27
CA PRO A 34 1.78 21.67 -16.97
C PRO A 34 0.71 20.84 -17.71
N LEU A 35 0.98 20.42 -18.95
CA LEU A 35 0.05 19.59 -19.71
C LEU A 35 -0.04 18.18 -19.13
N ARG A 36 1.06 17.67 -18.54
CA ARG A 36 1.08 16.38 -17.87
C ARG A 36 0.37 16.43 -16.53
N VAL A 37 0.50 17.52 -15.77
CA VAL A 37 -0.31 17.76 -14.56
C VAL A 37 -1.79 17.87 -14.90
N LEU A 38 -2.13 18.55 -16.00
CA LEU A 38 -3.50 18.66 -16.46
C LEU A 38 -4.05 17.30 -16.92
N ARG A 39 -3.30 16.54 -17.73
CA ARG A 39 -3.72 15.22 -18.22
C ARG A 39 -3.82 14.20 -17.10
N SER A 40 -2.83 14.14 -16.21
CA SER A 40 -2.93 13.34 -14.98
C SER A 40 -4.08 13.81 -14.10
N SER A 41 -4.55 15.06 -14.26
CA SER A 41 -5.74 15.59 -13.60
C SER A 41 -7.09 15.19 -14.23
N PHE A 42 -7.13 14.63 -15.44
CA PHE A 42 -8.40 14.30 -16.12
C PHE A 42 -8.46 12.89 -16.74
N LYS A 43 -7.34 12.22 -16.93
CA LYS A 43 -7.29 10.85 -17.48
C LYS A 43 -7.42 9.79 -16.38
N VAL A 44 -8.03 8.66 -16.73
CA VAL A 44 -8.13 7.47 -15.87
C VAL A 44 -6.85 6.62 -16.01
N PRO A 45 -6.32 6.03 -14.92
CA PRO A 45 -5.12 5.19 -14.99
C PRO A 45 -5.25 4.01 -15.97
N HIS A 46 -4.15 3.70 -16.66
CA HIS A 46 -4.11 2.57 -17.58
C HIS A 46 -3.69 1.32 -16.81
N ARG A 47 -4.64 0.40 -16.61
CA ARG A 47 -4.33 -0.95 -16.14
C ARG A 47 -4.12 -1.85 -17.36
N PRO A 48 -2.93 -2.45 -17.54
CA PRO A 48 -2.82 -3.57 -18.46
C PRO A 48 -3.82 -4.64 -18.00
N ARG A 49 -4.75 -5.05 -18.89
CA ARG A 49 -5.68 -6.15 -18.61
C ARG A 49 -4.91 -7.46 -18.54
N ILE A 50 -4.25 -7.71 -17.42
CA ILE A 50 -3.75 -9.02 -17.08
C ILE A 50 -4.94 -9.72 -16.43
N SER A 51 -5.50 -10.70 -17.13
CA SER A 51 -6.35 -11.74 -16.55
C SER A 51 -5.51 -12.50 -15.53
N LEU A 52 -5.34 -11.91 -14.35
CA LEU A 52 -4.90 -12.61 -13.16
C LEU A 52 -6.00 -13.63 -12.87
N SER A 53 -5.83 -14.85 -13.36
CA SER A 53 -6.67 -16.01 -13.10
C SER A 53 -6.93 -16.29 -11.60
N GLY A 54 -6.31 -15.56 -10.67
CA GLY A 54 -6.67 -15.56 -9.24
C GLY A 54 -7.54 -14.38 -8.79
N SER A 55 -7.40 -13.20 -9.40
CA SER A 55 -8.09 -11.97 -8.93
C SER A 55 -9.43 -11.74 -9.60
N ASP A 56 -9.63 -12.16 -10.85
CA ASP A 56 -10.93 -12.06 -11.49
C ASP A 56 -11.87 -13.19 -11.02
N GLY A 57 -11.32 -14.36 -10.66
CA GLY A 57 -12.02 -15.41 -9.94
C GLY A 57 -12.40 -14.99 -8.52
N GLU A 58 -11.52 -14.31 -7.76
CA GLU A 58 -11.86 -13.71 -6.47
C GLU A 58 -12.80 -12.50 -6.62
N ARG A 59 -12.70 -11.71 -7.68
CA ARG A 59 -13.60 -10.57 -7.93
C ARG A 59 -14.97 -11.06 -8.38
N GLU A 60 -15.06 -12.08 -9.24
CA GLU A 60 -16.31 -12.76 -9.56
C GLU A 60 -16.81 -13.56 -8.37
N ALA A 61 -15.98 -14.16 -7.53
CA ALA A 61 -16.42 -14.82 -6.30
C ALA A 61 -16.88 -13.79 -5.26
N LEU A 62 -16.22 -12.65 -5.08
CA LEU A 62 -16.65 -11.58 -4.16
C LEU A 62 -17.89 -10.85 -4.68
N LEU A 63 -18.00 -10.65 -6.00
CA LEU A 63 -19.18 -10.07 -6.64
C LEU A 63 -20.30 -11.10 -6.80
N ALA A 64 -20.01 -12.39 -6.92
CA ALA A 64 -20.99 -13.50 -6.93
C ALA A 64 -21.42 -13.86 -5.52
N VAL A 65 -20.59 -13.73 -4.49
CA VAL A 65 -20.98 -13.75 -3.08
C VAL A 65 -21.83 -12.51 -2.80
N GLY A 66 -21.45 -11.33 -3.32
CA GLY A 66 -22.28 -10.12 -3.25
C GLY A 66 -23.61 -10.18 -4.04
N ARG A 67 -23.72 -11.04 -5.06
CA ARG A 67 -24.93 -11.26 -5.87
C ARG A 67 -25.76 -12.47 -5.42
N LYS A 68 -25.14 -13.52 -4.89
CA LYS A 68 -25.78 -14.73 -4.33
C LYS A 68 -26.18 -14.56 -2.86
N ALA A 69 -25.57 -13.62 -2.12
CA ALA A 69 -26.07 -13.19 -0.80
C ALA A 69 -27.33 -12.30 -0.90
N ARG A 70 -27.78 -11.96 -2.11
CA ARG A 70 -29.15 -11.47 -2.35
C ARG A 70 -30.03 -12.65 -2.74
N VAL A 71 -30.48 -13.40 -1.75
CA VAL A 71 -31.81 -14.03 -1.61
C VAL A 71 -31.71 -15.15 -0.56
N ARG A 72 -31.93 -14.78 0.70
CA ARG A 72 -32.90 -15.38 1.64
C ARG A 72 -32.70 -14.72 3.01
N TYR A 73 -33.36 -13.60 3.21
CA TYR A 73 -33.85 -13.22 4.54
C TYR A 73 -35.27 -12.71 4.36
N THR A 74 -36.23 -13.64 4.44
CA THR A 74 -37.64 -13.35 4.62
C THR A 74 -37.87 -13.22 6.12
N GLY A 75 -37.72 -12.01 6.64
CA GLY A 75 -37.99 -11.69 8.05
C GLY A 75 -37.63 -10.23 8.30
N LYS A 76 -38.58 -9.44 8.78
CA LYS A 76 -38.43 -7.99 9.02
C LYS A 76 -37.16 -7.71 9.83
N VAL A 77 -36.44 -6.61 9.53
CA VAL A 77 -35.38 -6.10 10.43
C VAL A 77 -36.01 -5.95 11.82
N PRO A 78 -35.49 -6.61 12.86
CA PRO A 78 -36.09 -6.54 14.19
C PRO A 78 -36.14 -5.08 14.64
N LEU A 79 -37.21 -4.73 15.36
CA LEU A 79 -37.33 -3.38 15.89
C LEU A 79 -36.18 -3.14 16.86
N TYR A 80 -35.64 -1.91 16.82
CA TYR A 80 -34.52 -1.52 17.68
C TYR A 80 -34.82 -1.76 19.17
N THR A 81 -36.06 -1.47 19.59
CA THR A 81 -36.53 -1.65 20.96
C THR A 81 -36.46 -3.11 21.39
N ASP A 82 -36.94 -4.01 20.54
CA ASP A 82 -37.03 -5.44 20.84
C ASP A 82 -35.62 -6.05 20.90
N THR A 83 -34.76 -5.62 19.98
CA THR A 83 -33.36 -6.06 19.94
C THR A 83 -32.57 -5.63 21.18
N ILE A 84 -32.78 -4.39 21.65
CA ILE A 84 -32.10 -3.90 22.87
C ILE A 84 -32.69 -4.56 24.12
N ALA A 85 -34.00 -4.84 24.15
CA ALA A 85 -34.62 -5.57 25.25
C ALA A 85 -34.08 -7.01 25.37
N GLU A 86 -33.94 -7.71 24.24
CA GLU A 86 -33.33 -9.05 24.19
C GLU A 86 -31.85 -9.02 24.59
N LEU A 87 -31.08 -8.03 24.09
CA LEU A 87 -29.70 -7.84 24.51
C LEU A 87 -29.58 -7.52 26.01
N ALA A 88 -30.54 -6.77 26.57
CA ALA A 88 -30.60 -6.46 27.99
C ALA A 88 -31.02 -7.65 28.86
N ALA A 89 -31.66 -8.66 28.27
CA ALA A 89 -32.09 -9.89 28.92
C ALA A 89 -31.00 -10.98 28.92
N CYS A 90 -29.92 -10.81 28.18
CA CYS A 90 -28.77 -11.71 28.24
C CYS A 90 -28.14 -11.65 29.64
N GLU A 91 -28.05 -12.79 30.33
CA GLU A 91 -27.54 -12.87 31.70
C GLU A 91 -26.03 -13.08 31.73
N THR A 92 -25.47 -13.67 30.67
CA THR A 92 -24.05 -13.97 30.58
C THR A 92 -23.33 -13.21 29.45
N PRO A 93 -22.01 -12.94 29.60
CA PRO A 93 -21.20 -12.39 28.51
C PRO A 93 -21.23 -13.27 27.26
N ARG A 94 -21.31 -14.60 27.41
CA ARG A 94 -21.37 -15.55 26.29
C ARG A 94 -22.65 -15.40 25.48
N GLU A 95 -23.79 -15.27 26.15
CA GLU A 95 -25.08 -14.99 25.50
C GLU A 95 -25.05 -13.64 24.77
N THR A 96 -24.52 -12.61 25.43
CA THR A 96 -24.34 -11.28 24.83
C THR A 96 -23.51 -11.35 23.55
N GLU A 97 -22.39 -12.08 23.58
CA GLU A 97 -21.53 -12.25 22.41
C GLU A 97 -22.21 -13.04 21.29
N ALA A 98 -22.88 -14.14 21.62
CA ALA A 98 -23.63 -14.92 20.64
C ALA A 98 -24.71 -14.06 19.95
N PHE A 99 -25.41 -13.23 20.73
CA PHE A 99 -26.42 -12.32 20.23
C PHE A 99 -25.83 -11.24 19.31
N ILE A 100 -24.75 -10.56 19.74
CA ILE A 100 -24.08 -9.53 18.91
C ILE A 100 -23.49 -10.13 17.63
N LYS A 101 -23.04 -11.39 17.65
CA LYS A 101 -22.55 -12.10 16.45
C LYS A 101 -23.64 -12.34 15.41
N VAL A 102 -24.85 -12.69 15.85
CA VAL A 102 -25.98 -13.00 14.96
C VAL A 102 -26.60 -11.73 14.37
N ILE A 103 -26.56 -10.62 15.12
CA ILE A 103 -27.24 -9.39 14.73
C ILE A 103 -26.36 -8.47 13.91
N ASP A 104 -26.90 -7.99 12.80
CA ASP A 104 -26.30 -6.90 12.02
C ASP A 104 -26.51 -5.56 12.76
N VAL A 105 -25.71 -5.34 13.82
CA VAL A 105 -25.75 -4.11 14.65
C VAL A 105 -25.51 -2.88 13.77
N HIS A 106 -24.71 -2.99 12.71
CA HIS A 106 -24.47 -1.89 11.78
C HIS A 106 -25.75 -1.45 11.05
N ARG A 107 -26.63 -2.39 10.65
CA ARG A 107 -27.96 -2.05 10.09
C ARG A 107 -28.94 -1.54 11.15
N LEU A 108 -28.84 -2.06 12.36
CA LEU A 108 -29.69 -1.68 13.49
C LEU A 108 -29.50 -0.21 13.86
N LEU A 109 -28.25 0.25 13.90
CA LEU A 109 -27.86 1.63 14.24
C LEU A 109 -27.98 2.57 13.03
N ASN A 110 -29.22 2.78 12.56
CA ASN A 110 -29.49 3.62 11.39
C ASN A 110 -29.69 5.12 11.70
N SER A 111 -29.73 5.51 12.97
CA SER A 111 -29.91 6.91 13.39
C SER A 111 -28.95 7.29 14.52
N LYS A 112 -28.68 8.60 14.63
CA LYS A 112 -27.85 9.16 15.71
C LYS A 112 -28.40 8.79 17.10
N VAL A 113 -29.72 8.93 17.29
CA VAL A 113 -30.38 8.63 18.57
C VAL A 113 -30.18 7.18 18.98
N LYS A 114 -30.35 6.23 18.05
CA LYS A 114 -30.12 4.80 18.31
C LYS A 114 -28.66 4.50 18.64
N ALA A 115 -27.72 5.16 17.96
CA ALA A 115 -26.30 5.00 18.24
C ALA A 115 -25.91 5.53 19.62
N GLN A 116 -26.44 6.68 20.03
CA GLN A 116 -26.22 7.24 21.38
C GLN A 116 -26.83 6.35 22.46
N HIS A 117 -28.07 5.89 22.26
CA HIS A 117 -28.72 4.97 23.19
C HIS A 117 -27.97 3.63 23.31
N PHE A 118 -27.50 3.08 22.17
CA PHE A 118 -26.69 1.87 22.18
C PHE A 118 -25.32 2.07 22.86
N ALA A 119 -24.66 3.21 22.61
CA ALA A 119 -23.41 3.55 23.28
C ALA A 119 -23.60 3.66 24.81
N HIS A 120 -24.68 4.31 25.24
CA HIS A 120 -25.04 4.40 26.66
C HIS A 120 -25.33 3.01 27.26
N PHE A 121 -26.07 2.16 26.55
CA PHE A 121 -26.32 0.77 26.94
C PHE A 121 -25.01 0.00 27.11
N CYS A 122 -24.09 0.07 26.14
CA CYS A 122 -22.79 -0.56 26.21
C CYS A 122 -21.99 -0.10 27.44
N SER A 123 -21.95 1.20 27.72
CA SER A 123 -21.19 1.75 28.86
C SER A 123 -21.81 1.44 30.23
N THR A 124 -23.12 1.16 30.30
CA THR A 124 -23.83 0.98 31.58
C THR A 124 -24.17 -0.47 31.90
N ARG A 125 -24.33 -1.32 30.88
CA ARG A 125 -24.83 -2.69 31.03
C ARG A 125 -23.83 -3.75 30.62
N LEU A 126 -22.84 -3.42 29.78
CA LEU A 126 -21.87 -4.40 29.29
C LEU A 126 -20.53 -4.31 30.03
N GLU A 127 -20.02 -5.45 30.46
CA GLU A 127 -18.67 -5.58 30.98
C GLU A 127 -17.66 -5.70 29.83
N LEU A 128 -17.34 -4.57 29.19
CA LEU A 128 -16.45 -4.50 28.01
C LEU A 128 -15.12 -5.27 28.15
N PRO A 129 -14.43 -5.31 29.31
CA PRO A 129 -13.18 -6.06 29.45
C PRO A 129 -13.33 -7.58 29.25
N VAL A 130 -14.50 -8.14 29.58
CA VAL A 130 -14.79 -9.58 29.50
C VAL A 130 -15.14 -9.99 28.06
N LEU A 131 -15.76 -9.10 27.29
CA LEU A 131 -16.18 -9.38 25.90
C LEU A 131 -14.99 -9.69 24.98
N SER A 132 -15.14 -10.63 24.06
CA SER A 132 -14.13 -11.00 23.08
C SER A 132 -13.69 -9.84 22.18
N VAL A 133 -12.50 -9.99 21.61
CA VAL A 133 -11.93 -9.01 20.67
C VAL A 133 -12.83 -8.82 19.44
N ALA A 134 -13.43 -9.91 18.94
CA ALA A 134 -14.36 -9.87 17.83
C ALA A 134 -15.60 -9.01 18.15
N THR A 135 -16.19 -9.20 19.33
CA THR A 135 -17.38 -8.48 19.77
C THR A 135 -17.11 -6.98 19.93
N LEU A 136 -16.00 -6.61 20.58
CA LEU A 136 -15.60 -5.21 20.70
C LEU A 136 -15.33 -4.56 19.34
N ALA A 137 -14.71 -5.29 18.40
CA ALA A 137 -14.51 -4.80 17.04
C ALA A 137 -15.87 -4.53 16.35
N THR A 138 -16.85 -5.43 16.49
CA THR A 138 -18.21 -5.25 15.95
C THR A 138 -18.91 -4.03 16.55
N ILE A 139 -18.80 -3.81 17.87
CA ILE A 139 -19.37 -2.63 18.54
C ILE A 139 -18.74 -1.34 17.98
N ILE A 140 -17.41 -1.28 17.93
CA ILE A 140 -16.68 -0.10 17.40
C ILE A 140 -17.06 0.17 15.94
N LEU A 141 -17.07 -0.86 15.09
CA LEU A 141 -17.41 -0.73 13.67
C LEU A 141 -18.86 -0.31 13.43
N SER A 142 -19.78 -0.70 14.31
CA SER A 142 -21.19 -0.29 14.25
C SER A 142 -21.37 1.17 14.69
N LEU A 143 -20.55 1.64 15.63
CA LEU A 143 -20.60 3.00 16.16
C LEU A 143 -19.77 4.02 15.37
N GLN A 144 -18.79 3.59 14.57
CA GLN A 144 -17.80 4.48 13.92
C GLN A 144 -18.40 5.64 13.12
N LYS A 145 -19.57 5.46 12.49
CA LYS A 145 -20.25 6.50 11.70
C LYS A 145 -20.72 7.67 12.58
N TYR A 146 -20.99 7.40 13.85
CA TYR A 146 -21.54 8.34 14.83
C TYR A 146 -20.50 8.78 15.88
N ALA A 147 -19.23 8.42 15.72
CA ALA A 147 -18.14 8.75 16.66
C ALA A 147 -17.81 10.26 16.76
N ALA A 148 -18.56 11.12 16.06
CA ALA A 148 -18.54 12.56 16.28
C ALA A 148 -19.32 12.98 17.54
N GLU A 149 -20.23 12.13 18.03
CA GLU A 149 -21.07 12.36 19.21
C GLU A 149 -20.36 11.97 20.50
N ALA A 150 -20.52 12.78 21.56
CA ALA A 150 -19.80 12.64 22.83
C ALA A 150 -19.97 11.26 23.49
N ASP A 151 -21.21 10.78 23.61
CA ASP A 151 -21.50 9.49 24.24
C ASP A 151 -20.93 8.33 23.42
N VAL A 152 -21.01 8.44 22.10
CA VAL A 152 -20.53 7.41 21.17
C VAL A 152 -19.02 7.32 21.20
N VAL A 153 -18.30 8.45 21.16
CA VAL A 153 -16.84 8.42 21.23
C VAL A 153 -16.34 7.91 22.57
N THR A 154 -17.02 8.25 23.67
CA THR A 154 -16.70 7.73 25.02
C THR A 154 -16.80 6.20 25.01
N CYS A 155 -17.89 5.64 24.50
CA CYS A 155 -18.05 4.19 24.36
C CYS A 155 -16.98 3.56 23.45
N VAL A 156 -16.63 4.19 22.32
CA VAL A 156 -15.57 3.72 21.42
C VAL A 156 -14.21 3.73 22.12
N ARG A 157 -13.88 4.77 22.89
CA ARG A 157 -12.68 4.83 23.72
C ARG A 157 -12.68 3.67 24.70
N ASP A 158 -13.76 3.49 25.44
CA ASP A 158 -13.85 2.46 26.48
C ASP A 158 -13.68 1.05 25.89
N CYS A 159 -14.23 0.79 24.71
CA CYS A 159 -14.00 -0.46 23.98
C CYS A 159 -12.51 -0.68 23.64
N PHE A 160 -11.79 0.34 23.18
CA PHE A 160 -10.35 0.22 22.92
C PHE A 160 -9.54 0.03 24.21
N CYS A 161 -9.88 0.78 25.26
CA CYS A 161 -9.20 0.73 26.56
C CYS A 161 -9.49 -0.55 27.35
N ALA A 162 -10.57 -1.27 27.03
CA ALA A 162 -10.93 -2.54 27.65
C ALA A 162 -9.92 -3.67 27.35
N LYS A 163 -9.17 -3.59 26.24
CA LYS A 163 -8.19 -4.60 25.85
C LYS A 163 -6.76 -4.10 26.01
N ARG A 164 -5.89 -5.00 26.48
CA ARG A 164 -4.48 -4.75 26.78
C ARG A 164 -3.57 -5.69 25.97
N LYS A 165 -2.30 -5.32 25.85
CA LYS A 165 -1.23 -6.10 25.22
C LYS A 165 -1.67 -6.66 23.86
N MET A 166 -1.55 -7.99 23.67
CA MET A 166 -1.87 -8.66 22.42
C MET A 166 -3.33 -8.50 22.01
N ALA A 167 -4.28 -8.51 22.97
CA ALA A 167 -5.69 -8.32 22.67
C ALA A 167 -5.98 -6.90 22.15
N CYS A 168 -5.23 -5.88 22.61
CA CYS A 168 -5.31 -4.52 22.08
C CYS A 168 -4.85 -4.48 20.61
N LEU A 169 -3.70 -5.11 20.31
CA LEU A 169 -3.19 -5.23 18.94
C LEU A 169 -4.18 -5.97 18.02
N GLN A 170 -4.72 -7.10 18.48
CA GLN A 170 -5.72 -7.87 17.73
C GLN A 170 -6.98 -7.04 17.46
N LEU A 171 -7.49 -6.31 18.47
CA LEU A 171 -8.64 -5.42 18.32
C LEU A 171 -8.39 -4.35 17.26
N LYS A 172 -7.24 -3.68 17.32
CA LYS A 172 -6.84 -2.67 16.32
C LYS A 172 -6.77 -3.27 14.92
N ASN A 173 -6.21 -4.47 14.78
CA ASN A 173 -6.12 -5.16 13.49
C ASN A 173 -7.51 -5.57 12.95
N LYS A 174 -8.41 -6.08 13.80
CA LYS A 174 -9.78 -6.44 13.39
C LYS A 174 -10.57 -5.21 12.94
N VAL A 175 -10.45 -4.09 13.65
CA VAL A 175 -11.09 -2.82 13.25
C VAL A 175 -10.46 -2.30 11.96
N ASP A 176 -9.13 -2.21 11.88
CA ASP A 176 -8.41 -1.71 10.68
C ASP A 176 -8.74 -2.53 9.44
N ALA A 177 -8.90 -3.86 9.55
CA ALA A 177 -9.26 -4.71 8.42
C ALA A 177 -10.59 -4.28 7.77
N ARG A 178 -11.57 -3.83 8.56
CA ARG A 178 -12.92 -3.45 8.06
C ARG A 178 -13.04 -1.95 7.79
N PHE A 179 -12.42 -1.09 8.60
CA PHE A 179 -12.48 0.36 8.44
C PHE A 179 -11.11 0.99 8.77
N PRO A 180 -10.58 1.92 7.95
CA PRO A 180 -9.27 2.51 8.19
C PRO A 180 -9.16 3.15 9.58
N MET A 181 -8.30 2.62 10.45
CA MET A 181 -8.14 3.12 11.82
C MET A 181 -7.75 4.60 11.85
N PHE A 182 -6.94 5.05 10.88
CA PHE A 182 -6.57 6.46 10.77
C PHE A 182 -7.79 7.36 10.54
N ASP A 183 -8.73 6.95 9.69
CA ASP A 183 -9.96 7.71 9.43
C ASP A 183 -10.87 7.70 10.66
N LEU A 184 -10.94 6.59 11.41
CA LEU A 184 -11.71 6.52 12.65
C LEU A 184 -11.16 7.53 13.67
N ILE A 185 -9.85 7.46 13.94
CA ILE A 185 -9.22 8.25 15.00
C ILE A 185 -9.11 9.74 14.64
N TYR A 186 -8.75 10.09 13.40
CA TYR A 186 -8.49 11.48 13.03
C TYR A 186 -9.61 12.18 12.25
N HIS A 187 -10.55 11.45 11.64
CA HIS A 187 -11.64 12.05 10.86
C HIS A 187 -13.04 11.82 11.44
N ARG A 188 -13.30 10.70 12.11
CA ARG A 188 -14.60 10.44 12.76
C ARG A 188 -14.67 11.03 14.16
N ILE A 189 -13.61 10.84 14.96
CA ILE A 189 -13.54 11.35 16.32
C ILE A 189 -13.19 12.85 16.31
N ARG A 190 -14.14 13.68 16.77
CA ARG A 190 -13.96 15.14 16.89
C ARG A 190 -13.34 15.56 18.22
N SER A 191 -13.65 14.86 19.30
CA SER A 191 -13.13 15.17 20.63
C SER A 191 -11.63 14.89 20.69
N GLU A 192 -10.85 15.94 20.91
CA GLU A 192 -9.40 15.81 21.05
C GLU A 192 -9.00 15.08 22.32
N ALA A 193 -9.71 15.31 23.42
CA ALA A 193 -9.47 14.63 24.70
C ALA A 193 -9.65 13.11 24.56
N GLU A 194 -10.76 12.67 23.95
CA GLU A 194 -11.04 11.25 23.75
C GLU A 194 -10.06 10.60 22.78
N ARG A 195 -9.76 11.29 21.66
CA ARG A 195 -8.73 10.85 20.71
C ARG A 195 -7.38 10.65 21.40
N GLU A 196 -6.96 11.61 22.21
CA GLU A 196 -5.69 11.57 22.91
C GLU A 196 -5.66 10.46 23.96
N ALA A 197 -6.78 10.20 24.66
CA ALA A 197 -6.90 9.07 25.58
C ALA A 197 -6.70 7.72 24.86
N ILE A 198 -7.34 7.52 23.70
CA ILE A 198 -7.17 6.31 22.88
C ILE A 198 -5.72 6.16 22.42
N LEU A 199 -5.11 7.23 21.91
CA LEU A 199 -3.73 7.20 21.41
C LEU A 199 -2.73 6.90 22.52
N LYS A 200 -2.89 7.50 23.71
CA LYS A 200 -2.05 7.21 24.89
C LYS A 200 -2.17 5.74 25.31
N HIS A 201 -3.39 5.19 25.30
CA HIS A 201 -3.60 3.76 25.55
C HIS A 201 -2.84 2.90 24.53
N PHE A 202 -2.97 3.19 23.24
CA PHE A 202 -2.24 2.46 22.19
C PHE A 202 -0.72 2.55 22.36
N GLU A 203 -0.20 3.73 22.68
CA GLU A 203 1.23 3.94 22.89
C GLU A 203 1.76 3.20 24.12
N ALA A 204 0.99 3.19 25.23
CA ALA A 204 1.34 2.47 26.44
C ALA A 204 1.36 0.95 26.22
N GLU A 205 0.30 0.39 25.63
CA GLU A 205 0.23 -1.06 25.35
C GLU A 205 1.29 -1.49 24.32
N ALA A 206 1.59 -0.64 23.33
CA ALA A 206 2.67 -0.88 22.39
C ALA A 206 4.06 -0.88 23.04
N ALA A 207 4.31 0.02 23.99
CA ALA A 207 5.58 0.06 24.72
C ALA A 207 5.79 -1.22 25.53
N VAL A 208 4.75 -1.72 26.19
CA VAL A 208 4.78 -3.01 26.92
C VAL A 208 5.07 -4.17 25.97
N LEU A 209 4.42 -4.22 24.81
CA LEU A 209 4.67 -5.27 23.81
C LEU A 209 6.10 -5.22 23.27
N ARG A 210 6.60 -4.04 22.91
CA ARG A 210 7.94 -3.86 22.34
C ARG A 210 9.07 -4.13 23.32
N ALA A 211 8.81 -4.02 24.62
CA ALA A 211 9.77 -4.42 25.65
C ALA A 211 9.91 -5.95 25.78
N SER A 212 8.95 -6.73 25.26
CA SER A 212 9.02 -8.19 25.28
C SER A 212 9.99 -8.72 24.22
N PRO A 213 10.99 -9.54 24.57
CA PRO A 213 11.90 -10.15 23.59
C PRO A 213 11.21 -11.17 22.69
N LYS A 214 10.00 -11.63 23.06
CA LYS A 214 9.20 -12.59 22.29
C LYS A 214 8.28 -11.91 21.28
N PHE A 215 8.15 -10.58 21.33
CA PHE A 215 7.26 -9.83 20.44
C PHE A 215 8.00 -9.43 19.16
N PHE A 216 7.49 -9.91 18.03
CA PHE A 216 7.99 -9.49 16.72
C PHE A 216 7.05 -8.43 16.15
N ALA A 217 7.53 -7.19 16.09
CA ALA A 217 6.76 -6.06 15.61
C ALA A 217 6.32 -6.28 14.14
N PRO A 218 5.01 -6.24 13.84
CA PRO A 218 4.52 -6.34 12.47
C PRO A 218 4.93 -5.11 11.64
N ILE A 219 4.89 -5.25 10.31
CA ILE A 219 5.34 -4.22 9.36
C ILE A 219 4.13 -3.53 8.72
N LYS A 220 4.10 -2.19 8.72
CA LYS A 220 3.18 -1.38 7.92
C LYS A 220 3.93 -0.77 6.74
N LEU A 221 3.33 -0.83 5.55
CA LEU A 221 3.82 -0.17 4.35
C LEU A 221 3.22 1.23 4.26
N LEU A 222 4.07 2.25 4.25
CA LEU A 222 3.72 3.59 3.81
C LEU A 222 4.27 3.84 2.42
N CYS A 223 3.42 4.33 1.53
CA CYS A 223 3.79 4.54 0.14
C CYS A 223 3.28 5.89 -0.35
N ASP A 224 4.11 6.66 -1.04
CA ASP A 224 3.58 7.76 -1.86
C ASP A 224 2.74 7.22 -3.03
N ILE A 225 2.08 8.10 -3.80
CA ILE A 225 1.22 7.74 -4.93
C ILE A 225 1.89 8.12 -6.25
N ASP A 226 2.27 9.38 -6.39
CA ASP A 226 2.61 10.00 -7.67
C ASP A 226 4.09 9.72 -7.97
N ASP A 227 4.38 9.09 -9.10
CA ASP A 227 5.71 8.58 -9.49
C ASP A 227 6.33 7.55 -8.53
N THR A 228 5.58 7.10 -7.53
CA THR A 228 5.92 5.95 -6.70
C THR A 228 5.08 4.73 -7.08
N MET A 229 3.76 4.90 -7.25
CA MET A 229 2.82 3.82 -7.59
C MET A 229 2.39 3.85 -9.04
N LEU A 230 2.25 5.06 -9.58
CA LEU A 230 1.90 5.31 -10.97
C LEU A 230 2.80 6.39 -11.57
N ALA A 231 3.18 6.24 -12.83
CA ALA A 231 3.94 7.25 -13.56
C ALA A 231 3.06 8.48 -13.83
N ALA A 232 3.12 9.49 -12.96
CA ALA A 232 2.12 10.55 -12.87
C ALA A 232 2.65 11.92 -13.31
N LEU A 233 3.79 12.35 -12.77
CA LEU A 233 4.27 13.72 -12.91
C LEU A 233 5.61 13.76 -13.65
N PHE A 234 6.61 13.06 -13.14
CA PHE A 234 7.99 13.15 -13.61
C PHE A 234 8.40 11.99 -14.51
N ASP A 235 7.98 10.76 -14.22
CA ASP A 235 8.61 9.57 -14.81
C ASP A 235 8.22 9.37 -16.29
N THR A 236 9.12 9.68 -17.23
CA THR A 236 8.89 9.50 -18.67
C THR A 236 9.28 8.10 -19.18
N ARG A 237 9.82 7.22 -18.33
CA ARG A 237 10.18 5.85 -18.72
C ARG A 237 8.96 4.98 -19.01
N TYR A 238 7.78 5.42 -18.58
CA TYR A 238 6.52 4.73 -18.77
C TYR A 238 5.51 5.66 -19.45
N PRO A 239 4.56 5.10 -20.22
CA PRO A 239 3.38 5.86 -20.63
C PRO A 239 2.67 6.48 -19.42
N GLU A 240 2.08 7.65 -19.60
CA GLU A 240 1.38 8.37 -18.53
C GLU A 240 0.34 7.50 -17.83
N LEU A 241 0.32 7.57 -16.50
CA LEU A 241 -0.59 6.84 -15.61
C LEU A 241 -0.47 5.32 -15.70
N THR A 242 0.68 4.82 -16.14
CA THR A 242 1.03 3.40 -16.01
C THR A 242 1.27 3.09 -14.53
N VAL A 243 0.56 2.08 -14.02
CA VAL A 243 0.89 1.47 -12.73
C VAL A 243 2.23 0.74 -12.88
N TYR A 244 3.18 1.01 -12.01
CA TYR A 244 4.51 0.41 -12.13
C TYR A 244 4.46 -1.13 -12.06
N PRO A 245 5.14 -1.84 -12.98
CA PRO A 245 5.26 -3.29 -12.92
C PRO A 245 5.77 -3.77 -11.55
N GLY A 246 5.13 -4.81 -11.02
CA GLY A 246 5.53 -5.43 -9.74
C GLY A 246 5.04 -4.71 -8.48
N VAL A 247 4.59 -3.45 -8.54
CA VAL A 247 4.24 -2.67 -7.33
C VAL A 247 3.16 -3.32 -6.45
N HIS A 248 2.15 -3.91 -7.09
CA HIS A 248 1.08 -4.62 -6.39
C HIS A 248 1.61 -5.87 -5.68
N GLN A 249 2.44 -6.65 -6.35
CA GLN A 249 3.02 -7.86 -5.78
C GLN A 249 4.00 -7.53 -4.65
N PHE A 250 4.80 -6.48 -4.81
CA PHE A 250 5.69 -5.97 -3.76
C PHE A 250 4.90 -5.62 -2.49
N ALA A 251 3.84 -4.80 -2.63
CA ALA A 251 3.00 -4.42 -1.50
C ALA A 251 2.33 -5.64 -0.85
N GLN A 252 1.80 -6.56 -1.68
CA GLN A 252 1.16 -7.79 -1.20
C GLN A 252 2.13 -8.67 -0.40
N GLU A 253 3.36 -8.89 -0.88
CA GLU A 253 4.33 -9.72 -0.18
C GLU A 253 4.75 -9.13 1.17
N LEU A 254 4.95 -7.82 1.24
CA LEU A 254 5.30 -7.15 2.49
C LEU A 254 4.16 -7.23 3.51
N LEU A 255 2.92 -7.02 3.07
CA LEU A 255 1.74 -7.14 3.93
C LEU A 255 1.48 -8.59 4.37
N ARG A 256 1.70 -9.57 3.48
CA ARG A 256 1.60 -11.00 3.81
C ARG A 256 2.65 -11.42 4.84
N ARG A 257 3.89 -10.91 4.71
CA ARG A 257 4.94 -11.12 5.70
C ARG A 257 4.56 -10.53 7.05
N SER A 258 4.01 -9.32 7.06
CA SER A 258 3.51 -8.68 8.28
C SER A 258 2.39 -9.49 8.95
N ALA A 259 1.42 -10.00 8.19
CA ALA A 259 0.36 -10.84 8.71
C ALA A 259 0.89 -12.15 9.33
N THR A 260 1.91 -12.75 8.70
CA THR A 260 2.57 -13.95 9.23
C THR A 260 3.27 -13.66 10.57
N LEU A 261 3.98 -12.54 10.67
CA LEU A 261 4.63 -12.12 11.93
C LEU A 261 3.59 -11.91 13.05
N SER A 262 2.45 -11.30 12.73
CA SER A 262 1.35 -11.13 13.69
C SER A 262 0.77 -12.47 14.17
N ALA A 263 0.54 -13.41 13.25
CA ALA A 263 0.01 -14.74 13.58
C ALA A 263 0.99 -15.56 14.43
N ASP A 264 2.26 -15.63 14.03
CA ASP A 264 3.30 -16.36 14.77
C ASP A 264 3.49 -15.77 16.18
N THR A 265 3.34 -14.45 16.33
CA THR A 265 3.40 -13.79 17.64
C THR A 265 2.17 -14.09 18.50
N ALA A 266 0.98 -14.16 17.90
CA ALA A 266 -0.25 -14.52 18.60
C ALA A 266 -0.20 -15.97 19.11
N ASP A 267 0.23 -16.92 18.27
CA ASP A 267 0.35 -18.35 18.63
C ASP A 267 1.31 -18.55 19.81
N ARG A 268 2.46 -17.87 19.80
CA ARG A 268 3.47 -17.94 20.88
C ARG A 268 3.03 -17.29 22.20
N HIS A 269 2.03 -16.41 22.16
CA HIS A 269 1.45 -15.76 23.33
C HIS A 269 0.09 -16.37 23.71
N SER A 270 -0.36 -17.42 23.02
CA SER A 270 -1.62 -18.11 23.31
C SER A 270 -1.51 -19.01 24.55
N GLY A 271 -1.57 -18.37 25.72
CA GLY A 271 -2.13 -18.96 26.93
C GLY A 271 -3.60 -18.59 27.13
N TYR A 272 -4.23 -17.87 26.17
CA TYR A 272 -5.61 -17.42 26.23
C TYR A 272 -6.24 -17.35 24.83
N GLU A 273 -7.49 -17.85 24.77
CA GLU A 273 -8.49 -17.85 23.70
C GLU A 273 -8.00 -18.13 22.27
N ARG A 274 -7.89 -19.43 21.98
CA ARG A 274 -8.12 -19.96 20.64
C ARG A 274 -9.61 -19.74 20.33
N GLU A 275 -9.95 -18.62 19.70
CA GLU A 275 -11.25 -18.49 19.03
C GLU A 275 -11.29 -19.60 17.98
N ASP A 276 -12.23 -20.55 18.14
CA ASP A 276 -12.47 -21.62 17.18
C ASP A 276 -12.55 -21.02 15.77
N SER A 277 -11.77 -21.62 14.88
CA SER A 277 -11.67 -21.27 13.48
C SER A 277 -13.05 -21.17 12.84
N ASP A 278 -13.21 -20.16 11.99
CA ASP A 278 -14.33 -19.95 11.07
C ASP A 278 -14.72 -21.26 10.33
N GLU A 279 -15.59 -22.07 10.93
CA GLU A 279 -16.36 -23.11 10.26
C GLU A 279 -17.68 -22.47 9.83
N ASP A 280 -17.71 -21.94 8.61
CA ASP A 280 -18.85 -22.03 7.67
C ASP A 280 -18.59 -21.15 6.43
N ASP A 281 -17.98 -21.76 5.41
CA ASP A 281 -18.54 -21.86 4.05
C ASP A 281 -17.63 -22.77 3.20
N ASP A 282 -18.25 -23.59 2.34
CA ASP A 282 -17.70 -24.65 1.48
C ASP A 282 -17.60 -26.07 2.09
N LEU A 283 -18.75 -26.63 2.50
CA LEU A 283 -18.96 -28.08 2.39
C LEU A 283 -19.15 -28.41 0.90
N GLU A 284 -18.07 -28.81 0.23
CA GLU A 284 -18.01 -29.78 -0.89
C GLU A 284 -16.61 -29.69 -1.54
N ALA A 285 -15.64 -30.40 -0.97
CA ALA A 285 -14.51 -31.05 -1.67
C ALA A 285 -13.49 -31.52 -0.63
N GLY A 286 -13.44 -32.84 -0.37
CA GLY A 286 -12.41 -33.43 0.47
C GLY A 286 -11.01 -33.18 -0.09
N LYS A 287 -10.21 -32.36 0.58
CA LYS A 287 -8.75 -32.34 0.50
C LYS A 287 -8.14 -32.03 1.86
N ALA A 288 -7.04 -32.73 2.13
CA ALA A 288 -6.35 -32.93 3.40
C ALA A 288 -6.13 -31.67 4.27
N ALA A 289 -6.09 -31.93 5.58
CA ALA A 289 -5.76 -31.01 6.66
C ALA A 289 -4.45 -30.22 6.39
N GLY A 290 -4.60 -28.99 5.91
CA GLY A 290 -3.59 -27.95 5.99
C GLY A 290 -4.22 -26.78 6.75
N SER A 291 -3.59 -26.31 7.81
CA SER A 291 -4.07 -25.19 8.63
C SER A 291 -4.38 -23.99 7.72
N LYS A 292 -5.66 -23.64 7.53
CA LYS A 292 -6.05 -22.39 6.88
C LYS A 292 -5.57 -21.24 7.78
N LYS A 293 -4.44 -20.63 7.44
CA LYS A 293 -3.92 -19.45 8.15
C LYS A 293 -4.90 -18.29 7.99
N PRO A 294 -5.10 -17.46 9.03
CA PRO A 294 -6.06 -16.37 8.98
C PRO A 294 -5.68 -15.36 7.88
N ASN A 295 -6.61 -15.08 6.97
CA ASN A 295 -6.50 -14.08 5.91
C ASN A 295 -6.61 -12.64 6.48
N GLY A 296 -5.66 -12.27 7.33
CA GLY A 296 -5.55 -10.91 7.85
C GLY A 296 -5.08 -9.94 6.78
N VAL A 297 -6.00 -9.33 6.03
CA VAL A 297 -5.68 -8.33 5.01
C VAL A 297 -5.23 -7.03 5.70
N GLN A 298 -3.93 -6.82 5.79
CA GLN A 298 -3.38 -5.52 6.20
C GLN A 298 -3.50 -4.50 5.06
N ARG A 299 -3.69 -3.23 5.41
CA ARG A 299 -3.85 -2.12 4.46
C ARG A 299 -2.51 -1.48 4.11
N VAL A 300 -2.35 -1.09 2.85
CA VAL A 300 -1.31 -0.13 2.44
C VAL A 300 -1.74 1.26 2.92
N ALA A 301 -0.81 2.02 3.52
CA ALA A 301 -1.04 3.41 3.88
C ALA A 301 -0.45 4.34 2.82
N PHE A 302 -1.29 4.98 2.01
CA PHE A 302 -0.85 5.94 1.02
C PHE A 302 -0.64 7.32 1.66
N LEU A 303 0.56 7.87 1.52
CA LEU A 303 0.99 9.15 2.08
C LEU A 303 1.25 10.14 0.95
N THR A 304 0.28 11.00 0.66
CA THR A 304 0.32 11.88 -0.53
C THR A 304 0.36 13.35 -0.16
N ALA A 305 0.99 14.17 -1.01
CA ALA A 305 0.93 15.63 -0.93
C ALA A 305 -0.42 16.20 -1.44
N ARG A 306 -1.23 15.39 -2.13
CA ARG A 306 -2.51 15.82 -2.71
C ARG A 306 -3.44 16.39 -1.63
N PRO A 307 -4.10 17.53 -1.91
CA PRO A 307 -4.95 18.21 -0.94
C PRO A 307 -6.26 17.46 -0.72
N GLU A 308 -6.85 17.61 0.48
CA GLU A 308 -8.07 16.91 0.91
C GLU A 308 -9.25 16.96 -0.08
N PHE A 309 -9.45 18.06 -0.82
CA PHE A 309 -10.55 18.16 -1.79
C PHE A 309 -10.41 17.16 -2.95
N LEU A 310 -9.21 16.62 -3.22
CA LEU A 310 -8.98 15.57 -4.21
C LEU A 310 -9.19 14.14 -3.66
N ARG A 311 -9.54 13.97 -2.38
CA ARG A 311 -9.67 12.66 -1.74
C ARG A 311 -10.56 11.69 -2.52
N LYS A 312 -11.75 12.13 -2.93
CA LYS A 312 -12.71 11.28 -3.69
C LYS A 312 -12.09 10.76 -4.98
N ARG A 313 -11.29 11.60 -5.64
CA ARG A 313 -10.64 11.27 -6.89
C ARG A 313 -9.43 10.34 -6.69
N SER A 314 -8.57 10.65 -5.72
CA SER A 314 -7.48 9.73 -5.32
C SER A 314 -8.00 8.36 -4.93
N LEU A 315 -9.15 8.29 -4.24
CA LEU A 315 -9.83 7.02 -3.92
C LEU A 315 -10.26 6.26 -5.18
N GLN A 316 -10.84 6.96 -6.18
CA GLN A 316 -11.26 6.35 -7.44
C GLN A 316 -10.06 5.87 -8.26
N GLU A 317 -9.00 6.66 -8.33
CA GLU A 317 -7.75 6.31 -9.04
C GLU A 317 -7.08 5.09 -8.43
N LEU A 318 -6.87 5.07 -7.10
CA LEU A 318 -6.26 3.92 -6.43
C LEU A 318 -7.08 2.64 -6.62
N ARG A 319 -8.41 2.74 -6.59
CA ARG A 319 -9.30 1.60 -6.90
C ARG A 319 -9.21 1.16 -8.35
N ALA A 320 -9.12 2.10 -9.29
CA ALA A 320 -8.92 1.80 -10.71
C ALA A 320 -7.56 1.12 -10.96
N CYS A 321 -6.54 1.48 -10.18
CA CYS A 321 -5.23 0.85 -10.21
C CYS A 321 -5.24 -0.59 -9.66
N GLY A 322 -6.22 -0.98 -8.84
CA GLY A 322 -6.33 -2.31 -8.25
C GLY A 322 -6.21 -2.38 -6.72
N PHE A 323 -6.00 -1.23 -6.05
CA PHE A 323 -5.95 -1.18 -4.58
C PHE A 323 -7.37 -1.12 -4.01
N GLN A 324 -7.80 -2.20 -3.36
CA GLN A 324 -9.12 -2.28 -2.73
C GLN A 324 -9.08 -1.91 -1.24
N HIS A 325 -8.02 -2.31 -0.54
CA HIS A 325 -7.88 -2.17 0.91
C HIS A 325 -6.67 -1.28 1.24
N PHE A 326 -6.93 0.01 1.44
CA PHE A 326 -5.90 0.98 1.78
C PHE A 326 -6.39 2.04 2.77
N THR A 327 -5.45 2.77 3.33
CA THR A 327 -5.64 3.97 4.16
C THR A 327 -5.03 5.14 3.42
N LEU A 328 -5.72 6.28 3.35
CA LEU A 328 -5.27 7.44 2.58
C LEU A 328 -4.98 8.63 3.49
N LEU A 329 -3.72 9.05 3.54
CA LEU A 329 -3.20 10.14 4.35
C LEU A 329 -2.94 11.34 3.43
N MET A 330 -3.95 12.21 3.32
CA MET A 330 -3.94 13.35 2.41
C MET A 330 -3.06 14.50 2.92
N GLY A 331 -2.53 15.27 1.98
CA GLY A 331 -1.83 16.53 2.24
C GLY A 331 -2.80 17.67 2.54
N ARG A 332 -2.22 18.76 3.07
CA ARG A 332 -2.91 20.05 3.18
C ARG A 332 -2.50 20.92 2.00
N PHE A 333 -3.46 21.65 1.41
CA PHE A 333 -3.20 22.54 0.28
C PHE A 333 -2.04 23.52 0.53
N ALA A 334 -1.97 24.12 1.73
CA ALA A 334 -0.91 25.04 2.11
C ALA A 334 0.51 24.43 2.11
N ASN A 335 0.62 23.10 2.19
CA ASN A 335 1.89 22.39 2.23
C ASN A 335 2.41 22.04 0.83
N MET A 336 1.66 22.30 -0.24
CA MET A 336 2.05 21.97 -1.62
C MET A 336 3.14 22.90 -2.18
N TRP A 337 3.38 24.05 -1.56
CA TRP A 337 4.41 25.00 -1.98
C TRP A 337 5.76 24.68 -1.34
N GLY A 338 6.62 23.98 -2.10
CA GLY A 338 8.01 23.69 -1.75
C GLY A 338 8.21 22.31 -1.12
N SER A 339 9.30 21.62 -1.51
CA SER A 339 9.60 20.25 -1.09
C SER A 339 9.67 20.09 0.43
N GLN A 340 10.24 21.06 1.14
CA GLN A 340 10.35 21.05 2.60
C GLN A 340 8.98 21.11 3.31
N ARG A 341 8.02 21.86 2.76
CA ARG A 341 6.66 21.93 3.31
C ARG A 341 5.89 20.64 3.06
N ILE A 342 6.07 20.05 1.88
CA ILE A 342 5.53 18.72 1.55
C ILE A 342 6.09 17.67 2.53
N ALA A 343 7.40 17.62 2.70
CA ALA A 343 8.08 16.72 3.63
C ALA A 343 7.57 16.90 5.07
N SER A 344 7.44 18.14 5.54
CA SER A 344 6.91 18.46 6.88
C SER A 344 5.44 18.03 7.04
N GLY A 345 4.64 18.18 5.99
CA GLY A 345 3.26 17.70 5.94
C GLY A 345 3.17 16.18 6.01
N LYS A 346 3.98 15.50 5.19
CA LYS A 346 4.07 14.04 5.17
C LYS A 346 4.59 13.49 6.50
N LEU A 347 5.60 14.12 7.12
CA LEU A 347 6.10 13.75 8.44
C LEU A 347 5.03 13.88 9.52
N ARG A 348 4.22 14.95 9.50
CA ARG A 348 3.12 15.12 10.46
C ARG A 348 2.09 14.00 10.33
N ASN A 349 1.73 13.62 9.11
CA ASN A 349 0.83 12.51 8.84
C ASN A 349 1.45 11.16 9.25
N PHE A 350 2.74 10.96 8.98
CA PHE A 350 3.50 9.79 9.45
C PHE A 350 3.46 9.67 10.97
N VAL A 351 3.79 10.74 11.70
CA VAL A 351 3.80 10.75 13.16
C VAL A 351 2.41 10.38 13.68
N ARG A 352 1.35 11.00 13.15
CA ARG A 352 -0.05 10.65 13.50
C ARG A 352 -0.37 9.18 13.24
N PHE A 353 0.02 8.66 12.09
CA PHE A 353 -0.19 7.26 11.74
C PHE A 353 0.59 6.29 12.64
N LYS A 354 1.83 6.64 12.99
CA LYS A 354 2.64 5.91 13.97
C LYS A 354 1.97 5.85 15.34
N ARG A 355 1.32 6.93 15.81
CA ARG A 355 0.60 6.90 17.10
C ARG A 355 -0.53 5.87 17.10
N VAL A 356 -1.22 5.72 15.96
CA VAL A 356 -2.27 4.69 15.80
C VAL A 356 -1.67 3.29 15.81
N PHE A 357 -0.48 3.09 15.24
CA PHE A 357 0.19 1.78 15.10
C PHE A 357 1.55 1.74 15.82
N ALA A 358 1.62 2.16 17.08
CA ALA A 358 2.87 2.38 17.81
C ALA A 358 3.73 1.10 18.00
N GLU A 359 3.09 -0.06 17.97
CA GLU A 359 3.68 -1.39 18.07
C GLU A 359 4.31 -1.89 16.76
N HIS A 360 4.03 -1.22 15.64
CA HIS A 360 4.50 -1.62 14.32
C HIS A 360 5.87 -1.02 14.00
N ARG A 361 6.53 -1.67 13.04
CA ARG A 361 7.65 -1.14 12.27
C ARG A 361 7.16 -0.65 10.90
N PHE A 362 7.87 0.29 10.31
CA PHE A 362 7.44 0.92 9.06
C PHE A 362 8.47 0.72 7.95
N VAL A 363 7.98 0.46 6.74
CA VAL A 363 8.74 0.62 5.50
C VAL A 363 8.13 1.79 4.76
N PHE A 364 8.94 2.78 4.42
CA PHE A 364 8.52 3.93 3.63
C PHE A 364 9.02 3.79 2.19
N VAL A 365 8.13 4.03 1.23
CA VAL A 365 8.43 4.05 -0.20
C VAL A 365 7.94 5.39 -0.76
N GLY A 366 8.81 6.12 -1.44
CA GLY A 366 8.48 7.39 -2.11
C GLY A 366 9.29 7.56 -3.38
N ASP A 367 9.26 8.75 -3.98
CA ASP A 367 10.00 9.08 -5.21
C ASP A 367 11.06 10.17 -4.98
N ASN A 368 11.95 10.38 -5.96
CA ASN A 368 12.97 11.43 -5.88
C ASN A 368 12.52 12.79 -6.45
N GLY A 369 11.27 12.93 -6.89
CA GLY A 369 10.71 14.16 -7.43
C GLY A 369 9.90 15.00 -6.47
N GLN A 370 9.32 14.39 -5.44
CA GLN A 370 8.60 15.08 -4.36
C GLN A 370 9.40 15.04 -3.06
N GLY A 371 8.96 15.76 -2.02
CA GLY A 371 9.69 15.91 -0.73
C GLY A 371 9.95 14.61 0.07
N ASP A 372 9.90 13.44 -0.56
CA ASP A 372 10.08 12.11 0.02
C ASP A 372 11.52 11.80 0.37
N ILE A 373 12.50 12.32 -0.37
CA ILE A 373 13.91 12.25 0.07
C ILE A 373 14.08 12.99 1.39
N ASP A 374 13.51 14.19 1.51
CA ASP A 374 13.62 15.02 2.71
C ASP A 374 12.88 14.37 3.90
N LEU A 375 11.71 13.78 3.66
CA LEU A 375 11.02 12.95 4.64
C LEU A 375 11.87 11.74 5.06
N GLY A 376 12.40 11.01 4.08
CA GLY A 376 13.24 9.84 4.28
C GLY A 376 14.44 10.15 5.17
N LYS A 377 15.10 11.28 4.93
CA LYS A 377 16.20 11.78 5.78
C LYS A 377 15.77 11.99 7.21
N GLU A 378 14.64 12.68 7.41
CA GLU A 378 14.13 12.94 8.75
C GLU A 378 13.79 11.65 9.49
N LEU A 379 13.19 10.69 8.79
CA LEU A 379 12.91 9.35 9.33
C LEU A 379 14.19 8.60 9.71
N MET A 380 15.24 8.69 8.89
CA MET A 380 16.52 8.02 9.09
C MET A 380 17.44 8.72 10.10
N LYS A 381 17.21 9.99 10.46
CA LYS A 381 17.93 10.66 11.57
C LYS A 381 17.66 9.98 12.91
N ASN A 382 16.42 9.53 13.13
CA ASN A 382 15.99 8.90 14.38
C ASN A 382 15.19 7.62 14.10
N PRO A 383 15.81 6.56 13.54
CA PRO A 383 15.10 5.39 13.04
C PRO A 383 14.43 4.61 14.18
N HIS A 384 15.02 4.60 15.39
CA HIS A 384 14.43 3.99 16.58
C HIS A 384 13.18 4.74 17.07
N LEU A 385 13.24 6.08 17.05
CA LEU A 385 12.10 6.92 17.43
C LEU A 385 10.92 6.65 16.50
N TYR A 386 11.17 6.61 15.19
CA TYR A 386 10.14 6.43 14.17
C TYR A 386 9.80 4.97 13.86
N ALA A 387 10.59 4.02 14.36
CA ALA A 387 10.49 2.59 14.07
C ALA A 387 10.52 2.25 12.57
N VAL A 388 11.28 3.03 11.79
CA VAL A 388 11.43 2.82 10.34
C VAL A 388 12.53 1.78 10.10
N SER A 389 12.21 0.78 9.29
CA SER A 389 13.09 -0.36 8.97
C SER A 389 13.78 -0.21 7.63
N ALA A 390 13.16 0.51 6.70
CA ALA A 390 13.72 0.81 5.40
C ALA A 390 13.04 2.06 4.82
N VAL A 391 13.83 2.86 4.12
CA VAL A 391 13.35 3.95 3.27
C VAL A 391 13.81 3.64 1.85
N LEU A 392 12.84 3.45 0.96
CA LEU A 392 13.06 3.13 -0.45
C LEU A 392 12.61 4.33 -1.29
N ILE A 393 13.48 4.84 -2.15
CA ILE A 393 13.17 5.96 -3.04
C ILE A 393 13.24 5.51 -4.49
N HIS A 394 12.10 5.61 -5.18
CA HIS A 394 11.99 5.31 -6.60
C HIS A 394 12.69 6.42 -7.40
N ASP A 395 13.70 6.02 -8.17
CA ASP A 395 14.49 6.93 -9.00
C ASP A 395 13.75 7.21 -10.33
N VAL A 396 12.99 8.31 -10.35
CA VAL A 396 12.16 8.73 -11.48
C VAL A 396 12.69 9.98 -12.18
N ILE A 397 13.32 10.90 -11.44
CA ILE A 397 13.97 12.10 -11.99
C ILE A 397 15.40 11.75 -12.39
N ARG A 398 15.60 11.58 -13.70
CA ARG A 398 16.93 11.73 -14.30
C ARG A 398 17.21 13.21 -14.50
N ASN A 399 18.48 13.61 -14.42
CA ASN A 399 18.96 14.98 -14.63
C ASN A 399 18.28 15.67 -15.82
N HIS A 400 17.12 16.30 -15.60
CA HIS A 400 16.35 17.00 -16.65
C HIS A 400 17.08 18.24 -17.20
N ALA A 401 18.31 18.50 -16.76
CA ALA A 401 19.10 19.67 -17.14
C ALA A 401 20.49 19.37 -17.70
N THR A 402 20.95 18.12 -17.76
CA THR A 402 22.28 17.83 -18.30
C THR A 402 22.20 16.59 -19.16
N GLY A 403 22.48 16.70 -20.47
CA GLY A 403 22.60 15.59 -21.42
C GLY A 403 23.77 14.65 -21.12
N LYS A 404 23.84 14.18 -19.87
CA LYS A 404 24.83 13.27 -19.34
C LYS A 404 24.33 11.83 -19.47
N PRO A 405 25.24 10.88 -19.69
CA PRO A 405 24.90 9.49 -19.95
C PRO A 405 24.10 8.85 -18.81
N LEU A 406 23.33 7.82 -19.19
CA LEU A 406 22.46 6.97 -18.36
C LEU A 406 23.13 6.36 -17.09
N SER A 407 24.45 6.45 -16.97
CA SER A 407 25.28 5.85 -15.93
C SER A 407 25.47 6.70 -14.68
N GLN A 408 25.18 8.01 -14.71
CA GLN A 408 25.36 8.87 -13.53
C GLN A 408 24.18 8.75 -12.55
N HIS A 409 24.51 8.63 -11.26
CA HIS A 409 23.57 8.53 -10.15
C HIS A 409 22.44 9.57 -10.23
N SER A 410 21.27 9.16 -9.73
CA SER A 410 20.04 9.96 -9.66
C SER A 410 20.27 11.39 -9.18
N TYR A 411 19.32 12.26 -9.49
CA TYR A 411 19.11 13.49 -8.70
C TYR A 411 19.15 13.10 -7.21
N ARG A 412 20.13 13.67 -6.47
CA ARG A 412 20.39 13.42 -5.03
C ARG A 412 20.75 11.97 -4.64
N GLY A 413 21.29 11.15 -5.56
CA GLY A 413 21.65 9.75 -5.26
C GLY A 413 22.75 9.58 -4.22
N LYS A 414 23.82 10.39 -4.29
CA LYS A 414 24.88 10.43 -3.25
C LYS A 414 24.30 10.75 -1.88
N GLU A 415 23.36 11.68 -1.85
CA GLU A 415 22.72 12.14 -0.63
C GLU A 415 21.79 11.06 -0.03
N CYS A 416 21.11 10.27 -0.86
CA CYS A 416 20.34 9.11 -0.39
C CYS A 416 21.26 8.08 0.29
N ASN A 417 22.34 7.68 -0.39
CA ASN A 417 23.30 6.69 0.13
C ASN A 417 23.91 7.13 1.47
N GLN A 418 24.28 8.40 1.60
CA GLN A 418 24.83 8.97 2.84
C GLN A 418 23.84 8.97 4.02
N ASN A 419 22.53 8.89 3.75
CA ASN A 419 21.48 8.94 4.77
C ASN A 419 20.81 7.57 5.01
N GLY A 420 21.40 6.48 4.51
CA GLY A 420 20.84 5.12 4.64
C GLY A 420 19.53 4.93 3.86
N ILE A 421 19.30 5.74 2.82
CA ILE A 421 18.14 5.66 1.94
C ILE A 421 18.53 4.83 0.72
N HIS A 422 17.72 3.82 0.39
CA HIS A 422 17.97 2.97 -0.77
C HIS A 422 17.20 3.47 -1.99
N SER A 423 17.92 3.95 -3.00
CA SER A 423 17.34 4.28 -4.30
C SER A 423 17.15 3.01 -5.14
N PHE A 424 15.99 2.86 -5.77
CA PHE A 424 15.68 1.72 -6.65
C PHE A 424 15.03 2.18 -7.97
N ARG A 425 15.08 1.32 -8.99
CA ARG A 425 14.50 1.61 -10.33
C ARG A 425 13.34 0.72 -10.70
N THR A 426 13.33 -0.51 -10.19
CA THR A 426 12.22 -1.45 -10.37
C THR A 426 11.80 -2.01 -9.01
N TYR A 427 10.55 -2.44 -8.90
CA TYR A 427 10.07 -3.09 -7.69
C TYR A 427 10.73 -4.46 -7.42
N ILE A 428 11.44 -5.04 -8.40
CA ILE A 428 12.31 -6.19 -8.17
C ILE A 428 13.51 -5.74 -7.33
N GLY A 429 14.22 -4.69 -7.75
CA GLY A 429 15.34 -4.12 -6.98
C GLY A 429 14.93 -3.70 -5.56
N ALA A 430 13.77 -3.05 -5.41
CA ALA A 430 13.21 -2.75 -4.09
C ALA A 430 12.99 -4.00 -3.23
N SER A 431 12.44 -5.07 -3.82
CA SER A 431 12.20 -6.34 -3.14
C SER A 431 13.50 -7.05 -2.76
N CYS A 432 14.51 -7.04 -3.64
CA CYS A 432 15.85 -7.56 -3.37
C CYS A 432 16.48 -6.87 -2.17
N HIS A 433 16.36 -5.54 -2.10
CA HIS A 433 16.88 -4.79 -0.96
C HIS A 433 16.19 -5.18 0.36
N LEU A 434 14.87 -5.31 0.36
CA LEU A 434 14.16 -5.80 1.55
C LEU A 434 14.51 -7.26 1.89
N TYR A 435 14.87 -8.09 0.91
CA TYR A 435 15.41 -9.43 1.15
C TYR A 435 16.78 -9.38 1.83
N MET A 436 17.70 -8.54 1.36
CA MET A 436 19.00 -8.35 1.99
C MET A 436 18.89 -7.84 3.43
N LEU A 437 17.86 -7.04 3.75
CA LEU A 437 17.56 -6.60 5.11
C LEU A 437 16.83 -7.66 5.97
N GLY A 438 16.54 -8.84 5.43
CA GLY A 438 15.79 -9.90 6.12
C GLY A 438 14.30 -9.60 6.32
N LEU A 439 13.78 -8.55 5.68
CA LEU A 439 12.37 -8.14 5.77
C LEU A 439 11.48 -8.95 4.84
N LEU A 440 12.00 -9.45 3.72
CA LEU A 440 11.31 -10.37 2.80
C LEU A 440 12.11 -11.66 2.61
N PRO A 441 11.47 -12.83 2.43
CA PRO A 441 12.16 -14.04 1.98
C PRO A 441 12.44 -13.98 0.47
N LEU A 442 13.48 -14.69 0.00
CA LEU A 442 13.82 -14.76 -1.43
C LEU A 442 12.63 -15.20 -2.31
N ALA A 443 11.83 -16.15 -1.83
CA ALA A 443 10.63 -16.60 -2.52
C ALA A 443 9.59 -15.47 -2.77
N ALA A 444 9.57 -14.42 -1.94
CA ALA A 444 8.75 -13.23 -2.21
C ALA A 444 9.29 -12.41 -3.37
N VAL A 445 10.60 -12.24 -3.45
CA VAL A 445 11.27 -11.54 -4.55
C VAL A 445 11.01 -12.25 -5.88
N VAL A 446 11.08 -13.58 -5.91
CA VAL A 446 10.76 -14.39 -7.10
C VAL A 446 9.34 -14.12 -7.61
N ARG A 447 8.33 -14.10 -6.73
CA ARG A 447 6.94 -13.76 -7.14
C ARG A 447 6.83 -12.34 -7.66
N VAL A 448 7.59 -11.39 -7.11
CA VAL A 448 7.64 -10.01 -7.63
C VAL A 448 8.23 -10.00 -9.03
N VAL A 449 9.28 -10.78 -9.31
CA VAL A 449 9.85 -10.93 -10.67
C VAL A 449 8.79 -11.42 -11.65
N GLU A 450 8.12 -12.54 -11.34
CA GLU A 450 7.10 -13.15 -12.20
C GLU A 450 5.95 -12.18 -12.52
N LYS A 451 5.44 -11.45 -11.51
CA LYS A 451 4.38 -10.47 -11.75
C LYS A 451 4.87 -9.22 -12.46
N THR A 452 6.12 -8.83 -12.27
CA THR A 452 6.75 -7.71 -12.97
C THR A 452 6.86 -8.02 -14.46
N THR A 453 7.33 -9.21 -14.84
CA THR A 453 7.46 -9.58 -16.26
C THR A 453 6.11 -9.70 -16.97
N LEU A 454 5.10 -10.26 -16.30
CA LEU A 454 3.73 -10.29 -16.84
C LEU A 454 3.16 -8.88 -17.01
N ALA A 455 3.37 -7.99 -16.04
CA ALA A 455 2.91 -6.61 -16.13
C ALA A 455 3.63 -5.82 -17.21
N TYR A 456 4.95 -6.02 -17.34
CA TYR A 456 5.76 -5.41 -18.38
C TYR A 456 5.26 -5.78 -19.79
N ALA A 457 4.99 -7.07 -20.04
CA ALA A 457 4.53 -7.55 -21.35
C ALA A 457 3.20 -6.92 -21.79
N ALA A 458 2.36 -6.51 -20.83
CA ALA A 458 1.06 -5.93 -21.08
C ALA A 458 1.08 -4.40 -21.25
N ILE A 459 2.22 -3.73 -21.05
CA ILE A 459 2.34 -2.28 -21.25
C ILE A 459 2.36 -1.97 -22.76
N VAL A 460 1.51 -1.02 -23.16
CA VAL A 460 1.56 -0.41 -24.50
C VAL A 460 2.46 0.81 -24.43
N PHE A 461 3.71 0.66 -24.86
CA PHE A 461 4.72 1.74 -24.82
C PHE A 461 4.50 2.78 -25.91
N ASP A 462 4.86 4.03 -25.62
CA ASP A 462 4.80 5.12 -26.60
C ASP A 462 5.87 4.95 -27.69
N THR A 463 7.05 4.42 -27.32
CA THR A 463 8.16 4.17 -28.25
C THR A 463 8.84 2.82 -28.00
N ARG A 464 9.49 2.27 -29.05
CA ARG A 464 10.30 1.05 -28.93
C ARG A 464 11.52 1.24 -28.03
N GLU A 465 12.10 2.43 -28.01
CA GLU A 465 13.24 2.77 -27.14
C GLU A 465 12.83 2.74 -25.67
N GLN A 466 11.67 3.29 -25.33
CA GLN A 466 11.10 3.24 -23.98
C GLN A 466 10.95 1.78 -23.52
N LYS A 467 10.38 0.92 -24.38
CA LYS A 467 10.24 -0.53 -24.13
C LYS A 467 11.60 -1.21 -23.88
N ARG A 468 12.59 -0.96 -24.73
CA ARG A 468 13.95 -1.56 -24.65
C ARG A 468 14.71 -1.11 -23.40
N ASN A 469 14.70 0.18 -23.09
CA ASN A 469 15.38 0.72 -21.91
C ASN A 469 14.82 0.14 -20.62
N LEU A 470 13.49 0.00 -20.52
CA LEU A 470 12.87 -0.62 -19.36
C LEU A 470 13.17 -2.13 -19.28
N ALA A 471 13.20 -2.84 -20.40
CA ALA A 471 13.59 -4.26 -20.42
C ALA A 471 15.00 -4.45 -19.80
N GLN A 472 15.94 -3.58 -20.16
CA GLN A 472 17.31 -3.62 -19.62
C GLN A 472 17.34 -3.36 -18.11
N GLU A 473 16.56 -2.40 -17.60
CA GLU A 473 16.46 -2.15 -16.16
C GLU A 473 15.88 -3.36 -15.40
N ILE A 474 14.81 -3.96 -15.92
CA ILE A 474 14.20 -5.16 -15.32
C ILE A 474 15.18 -6.34 -15.37
N LEU A 475 15.83 -6.59 -16.52
CA LEU A 475 16.79 -7.68 -16.68
C LEU A 475 17.97 -7.58 -15.72
N ALA A 476 18.47 -6.37 -15.45
CA ALA A 476 19.56 -6.16 -14.51
C ALA A 476 19.16 -6.62 -13.08
N ASP A 477 17.97 -6.24 -12.62
CA ASP A 477 17.47 -6.66 -11.31
C ASP A 477 17.10 -8.15 -11.28
N VAL A 478 16.56 -8.71 -12.37
CA VAL A 478 16.30 -10.15 -12.50
C VAL A 478 17.61 -10.95 -12.41
N ALA A 479 18.68 -10.47 -13.06
CA ALA A 479 19.97 -11.13 -13.01
C ALA A 479 20.55 -11.18 -11.59
N ALA A 480 20.35 -10.11 -10.79
CA ALA A 480 20.71 -10.11 -9.38
C ALA A 480 19.95 -11.19 -8.59
N VAL A 481 18.63 -11.35 -8.81
CA VAL A 481 17.83 -12.41 -8.17
C VAL A 481 18.29 -13.80 -8.59
N VAL A 482 18.56 -14.00 -9.88
CA VAL A 482 18.99 -15.27 -10.46
C VAL A 482 20.32 -15.75 -9.86
N ASN A 483 21.22 -14.83 -9.53
CA ASN A 483 22.50 -15.17 -8.89
C ASN A 483 22.35 -15.67 -7.45
N GLU A 484 21.24 -15.33 -6.78
CA GLU A 484 20.92 -15.81 -5.42
C GLU A 484 20.20 -17.17 -5.43
N LEU A 485 19.77 -17.66 -6.59
CA LEU A 485 19.00 -18.89 -6.71
C LEU A 485 19.88 -20.10 -7.09
N PRO A 486 19.58 -21.30 -6.56
CA PRO A 486 20.14 -22.54 -7.08
C PRO A 486 19.82 -22.70 -8.58
N ASP A 487 20.73 -23.31 -9.35
CA ASP A 487 20.61 -23.38 -10.81
C ASP A 487 19.25 -23.92 -11.29
N GLN A 488 18.68 -24.94 -10.65
CA GLN A 488 17.35 -25.46 -11.02
C GLN A 488 16.23 -24.42 -10.85
N GLN A 489 16.24 -23.65 -9.76
CA GLN A 489 15.24 -22.60 -9.51
C GLN A 489 15.48 -21.38 -10.40
N ALA A 490 16.74 -21.03 -10.65
CA ALA A 490 17.12 -20.01 -11.60
C ALA A 490 16.62 -20.33 -13.02
N MET A 491 16.81 -21.58 -13.47
CA MET A 491 16.32 -22.07 -14.76
C MET A 491 14.79 -22.01 -14.86
N ALA A 492 14.08 -22.42 -13.80
CA ALA A 492 12.62 -22.33 -13.75
C ALA A 492 12.14 -20.88 -13.83
N LEU A 493 12.77 -19.96 -13.10
CA LEU A 493 12.46 -18.53 -13.14
C LEU A 493 12.71 -17.97 -14.55
N VAL A 494 13.88 -18.23 -15.14
CA VAL A 494 14.22 -17.77 -16.49
C VAL A 494 13.28 -18.32 -17.56
N SER A 495 12.80 -19.56 -17.41
CA SER A 495 11.79 -20.16 -18.28
C SER A 495 10.43 -19.47 -18.19
N SER A 496 10.11 -18.82 -17.07
CA SER A 496 8.86 -18.08 -16.86
C SER A 496 8.88 -16.64 -17.39
N LEU A 497 10.08 -16.10 -17.68
CA LEU A 497 10.24 -14.74 -18.20
C LEU A 497 9.71 -14.68 -19.64
N HIS A 498 8.97 -13.62 -19.93
CA HIS A 498 8.44 -13.34 -21.27
C HIS A 498 9.58 -13.12 -22.28
N ASP A 499 9.44 -13.63 -23.50
CA ASP A 499 10.50 -13.62 -24.52
C ASP A 499 10.92 -12.19 -24.92
N ASP A 500 9.97 -11.25 -24.98
CA ASP A 500 10.23 -9.81 -25.18
C ASP A 500 11.22 -9.22 -24.17
N LEU A 501 11.34 -9.80 -22.97
CA LEU A 501 12.24 -9.30 -21.94
C LEU A 501 13.67 -9.81 -22.16
N VAL A 502 13.84 -11.07 -22.55
CA VAL A 502 15.15 -11.72 -22.66
C VAL A 502 15.79 -11.49 -24.03
N GLY A 503 14.97 -11.21 -25.06
CA GLY A 503 15.44 -10.98 -26.43
C GLY A 503 16.16 -12.20 -26.99
N SER A 504 15.53 -12.96 -27.89
CA SER A 504 16.30 -13.80 -28.81
C SER A 504 17.30 -12.86 -29.50
N GLY A 505 18.59 -13.07 -29.30
CA GLY A 505 19.67 -12.20 -29.79
C GLY A 505 19.83 -12.17 -31.31
N GLY A 506 18.75 -11.93 -32.05
CA GLY A 506 18.75 -11.60 -33.46
C GLY A 506 18.67 -10.09 -33.60
N ASN A 507 19.73 -9.49 -34.12
CA ASN A 507 19.61 -8.20 -34.79
C ASN A 507 18.57 -8.38 -35.90
N ASP A 508 17.48 -7.60 -35.88
CA ASP A 508 16.54 -7.46 -37.01
C ASP A 508 17.17 -6.67 -38.17
N GLU A 509 18.41 -6.99 -38.50
CA GLU A 509 19.13 -6.57 -39.71
C GLU A 509 19.95 -7.77 -40.17
N SER A 510 19.31 -8.71 -40.86
CA SER A 510 19.95 -9.51 -41.89
C SER A 510 18.90 -10.18 -42.77
N ASP A 511 18.93 -9.76 -44.03
CA ASP A 511 18.35 -10.45 -45.16
C ASP A 511 18.63 -11.96 -45.15
N GLY A 512 17.62 -12.71 -45.59
CA GLY A 512 17.76 -13.95 -46.36
C GLY A 512 18.82 -14.97 -45.90
N SER A 513 18.44 -15.86 -45.00
CA SER A 513 18.92 -17.25 -45.03
C SER A 513 18.00 -18.15 -44.20
N ALA A 514 17.01 -18.72 -44.87
CA ALA A 514 16.29 -19.88 -44.37
C ALA A 514 17.22 -21.10 -44.48
N GLY A 515 17.80 -21.53 -43.36
CA GLY A 515 18.54 -22.79 -43.30
C GLY A 515 19.43 -22.92 -42.08
N GLN A 516 19.11 -23.88 -41.21
CA GLN A 516 19.89 -24.37 -40.06
C GLN A 516 19.79 -23.57 -38.75
N LYS A 517 18.73 -23.85 -37.97
CA LYS A 517 18.85 -23.92 -36.51
C LYS A 517 18.36 -25.30 -36.07
N ALA A 518 19.33 -26.17 -35.82
CA ALA A 518 19.18 -27.54 -35.37
C ALA A 518 18.46 -27.62 -34.01
N ASP A 519 17.81 -28.76 -33.76
CA ASP A 519 17.25 -29.21 -32.49
C ASP A 519 18.24 -29.05 -31.33
N LEU A 520 18.20 -27.90 -30.63
CA LEU A 520 18.76 -27.81 -29.30
C LEU A 520 17.74 -28.39 -28.32
N SER A 521 18.18 -29.31 -27.45
CA SER A 521 17.39 -29.73 -26.29
C SER A 521 16.90 -28.50 -25.53
N ARG A 522 15.62 -28.52 -25.11
CA ARG A 522 14.98 -27.44 -24.34
C ARG A 522 15.83 -26.98 -23.15
N GLU A 523 16.58 -27.90 -22.55
CA GLU A 523 17.51 -27.64 -21.45
C GLU A 523 18.71 -26.78 -21.88
N LEU A 524 19.31 -27.06 -23.05
CA LEU A 524 20.43 -26.28 -23.59
C LEU A 524 20.00 -24.85 -23.92
N HIS A 525 18.79 -24.67 -24.46
CA HIS A 525 18.22 -23.35 -24.73
C HIS A 525 17.97 -22.56 -23.44
N LEU A 526 17.48 -23.23 -22.38
CA LEU A 526 17.30 -22.59 -21.07
C LEU A 526 18.63 -22.22 -20.42
N GLN A 527 19.67 -23.06 -20.56
CA GLN A 527 21.02 -22.75 -20.07
C GLN A 527 21.60 -21.51 -20.77
N GLN A 528 21.43 -21.42 -22.10
CA GLN A 528 21.83 -20.23 -22.86
C GLN A 528 21.07 -18.97 -22.40
N ARG A 529 19.75 -19.08 -22.15
CA ARG A 529 18.97 -17.97 -21.59
C ARG A 529 19.45 -17.56 -20.20
N LEU A 530 19.75 -18.54 -19.33
CA LEU A 530 20.27 -18.28 -18.00
C LEU A 530 21.62 -17.56 -18.05
N GLU A 531 22.54 -18.01 -18.92
CA GLU A 531 23.81 -17.33 -19.14
C GLU A 531 23.63 -15.90 -19.68
N ALA A 532 22.69 -15.69 -20.60
CA ALA A 532 22.40 -14.35 -21.13
C ALA A 532 21.90 -13.41 -20.03
N VAL A 533 21.01 -13.89 -19.15
CA VAL A 533 20.56 -13.13 -17.97
C VAL A 533 21.72 -12.85 -17.03
N ARG A 534 22.54 -13.84 -16.69
CA ARG A 534 23.73 -13.68 -15.83
C ARG A 534 24.74 -12.68 -16.39
N LYS A 535 24.95 -12.67 -17.72
CA LYS A 535 25.84 -11.70 -18.41
C LYS A 535 25.35 -10.25 -18.30
N ASN A 536 24.06 -10.01 -18.09
CA ASN A 536 23.54 -8.66 -17.85
C ASN A 536 23.93 -8.13 -16.46
N ALA A 537 24.10 -8.99 -15.45
CA ALA A 537 24.62 -8.57 -14.14
C ALA A 537 26.06 -8.08 -14.22
N THR A 538 26.93 -8.77 -14.97
CA THR A 538 28.35 -8.39 -15.12
C THR A 538 28.53 -7.10 -15.93
N LYS A 539 27.73 -6.88 -16.98
CA LYS A 539 27.73 -5.59 -17.71
C LYS A 539 27.32 -4.41 -16.84
N SER A 540 26.35 -4.60 -15.94
CA SER A 540 25.91 -3.56 -15.00
C SER A 540 26.97 -3.26 -13.93
N ALA A 541 27.61 -4.29 -13.36
CA ALA A 541 28.70 -4.14 -12.39
C ALA A 541 29.94 -3.46 -12.99
N GLN A 542 30.29 -3.79 -14.24
CA GLN A 542 31.45 -3.22 -14.93
C GLN A 542 31.22 -1.78 -15.39
N ALA A 543 29.97 -1.43 -15.76
CA ALA A 543 29.57 -0.04 -15.95
C ALA A 543 29.67 0.77 -14.65
N LEU A 544 29.34 0.18 -13.49
CA LEU A 544 29.53 0.83 -12.19
C LEU A 544 31.02 1.05 -11.85
N TYR A 545 31.87 0.04 -12.11
CA TYR A 545 33.30 0.05 -11.76
C TYR A 545 34.12 1.04 -12.61
N ASN A 546 33.86 1.11 -13.92
CA ASN A 546 34.55 2.06 -14.80
C ASN A 546 34.22 3.53 -14.47
N ASN A 547 33.05 3.81 -13.90
CA ASN A 547 32.68 5.16 -13.46
C ASN A 547 33.36 5.58 -12.13
N VAL A 548 33.93 4.64 -11.36
CA VAL A 548 34.69 4.96 -10.13
C VAL A 548 36.11 5.39 -10.47
N GLN A 549 36.71 4.84 -11.54
CA GLN A 549 38.06 5.23 -11.97
C GLN A 549 38.12 6.58 -12.71
N GLU A 550 37.03 7.04 -13.33
CA GLU A 550 36.96 8.40 -13.91
C GLU A 550 36.73 9.51 -12.85
N ILE A 551 36.54 9.14 -11.57
CA ILE A 551 36.28 10.09 -10.48
C ILE A 551 37.48 10.23 -9.52
N VAL A 552 38.56 9.46 -9.70
CA VAL A 552 39.81 9.59 -8.93
C VAL A 552 40.76 10.58 -9.58
#